data_AF-A0ABC8BVZ9-F1
#
_entry.id   AF-A0ABC8BVZ9-F1
#
_cell.length_a   1.000
_cell.length_b   1.000
_cell.length_c   1.000
_cell.angle_alpha   90.00
_cell.angle_beta   90.00
_cell.angle_gamma   90.00
#
_symmetry.space_group_name_H-M   'P 1'
#
loop_
_entity.id
_entity.type
_entity.pdbx_description
1 polymer ?
#
loop_
_entity_poly.entity_id
_entity_poly.type
_entity_poly.pdbx_seq_one_letter_code
_entity_poly.pdbx_strand_id
1 'polypeptide(L)'
;MCRRAEHVEVEASLLAASHAASDGIDVPAGPHGIALLEEVWAQFRKRESWPSWHELRRPLKRAQVDPKVALDQLSEQLLITTARARTWRDGWPSGSVKLSLAALAHLPDGAAFLRSLFVLIDLLAEIQERQVSLNGQPATVHESDLHDLRRQRFPKTPDRWLSVDEFIYDEPWCIGGSIGNGWAGTASTIIVDHRVHLFVGCKDINDYWRRRQRLIADAISQAKQGSPGSSPLGRVHPSIAQVSAELFADGHYTDAVLRAFKAVEHRVQQVTGSNEIGQRLMNSTFGGTNPQLDVARTAGPSTPGERDGYKMLFIGAMTGLRNVRAHGDHPPDNVDEARDAIAFASLLMRRIDRAVDLRAESTNEAATAGRATDGTR
;
A
#
# COMPACT_ATOMS: atom_id res chain seq x y z
N MET A 1 51.96 13.90 27.38
CA MET A 1 51.68 14.31 25.98
C MET A 1 51.16 13.18 25.09
N CYS A 2 51.37 11.89 25.39
CA CYS A 2 50.86 10.76 24.57
C CYS A 2 49.33 10.56 24.54
N ARG A 3 48.58 10.79 25.64
CA ARG A 3 47.12 10.48 25.68
C ARG A 3 46.23 11.36 24.80
N ARG A 4 46.74 12.51 24.32
CA ARG A 4 45.97 13.43 23.47
C ARG A 4 46.11 13.10 21.98
N ALA A 5 47.14 12.35 21.59
CA ALA A 5 47.31 11.86 20.23
C ALA A 5 46.46 10.59 19.98
N GLU A 6 46.40 9.68 20.95
CA GLU A 6 45.57 8.45 20.86
C GLU A 6 44.06 8.75 20.79
N HIS A 7 43.57 9.78 21.49
CA HIS A 7 42.16 10.18 21.43
C HIS A 7 41.77 10.80 20.08
N VAL A 8 42.70 11.51 19.43
CA VAL A 8 42.48 12.11 18.10
C VAL A 8 42.57 11.05 17.00
N GLU A 9 43.42 10.03 17.15
CA GLU A 9 43.47 8.88 16.23
C GLU A 9 42.26 7.94 16.37
N VAL A 10 41.71 7.77 17.58
CA VAL A 10 40.47 6.98 17.79
C VAL A 10 39.23 7.73 17.28
N GLU A 11 39.13 9.05 17.50
CA GLU A 11 38.08 9.87 16.88
C GLU A 11 38.21 9.93 15.36
N ALA A 12 39.43 10.06 14.82
CA ALA A 12 39.68 10.01 13.38
C ALA A 12 39.40 8.62 12.78
N SER A 13 39.59 7.54 13.55
CA SER A 13 39.26 6.18 13.12
C SER A 13 37.76 5.86 13.21
N LEU A 14 37.02 6.50 14.12
CA LEU A 14 35.55 6.48 14.18
C LEU A 14 34.92 7.34 13.08
N LEU A 15 35.52 8.50 12.78
CA LEU A 15 35.17 9.35 11.63
C LEU A 15 35.54 8.69 10.30
N ALA A 16 36.66 7.96 10.22
CA ALA A 16 37.06 7.21 9.04
C ALA A 16 36.16 5.98 8.82
N ALA A 17 35.68 5.34 9.89
CA ALA A 17 34.64 4.30 9.82
C ALA A 17 33.26 4.88 9.45
N SER A 18 33.01 6.16 9.73
CA SER A 18 31.84 6.91 9.24
C SER A 18 32.00 7.45 7.81
N HIS A 19 33.22 7.45 7.26
CA HIS A 19 33.56 7.97 5.92
C HIS A 19 33.77 6.87 4.87
N ALA A 20 33.66 5.60 5.23
CA ALA A 20 33.37 4.57 4.25
C ALA A 20 31.93 4.80 3.80
N ALA A 21 31.76 5.57 2.71
CA ALA A 21 30.51 5.71 2.00
C ALA A 21 29.86 4.33 1.90
N SER A 22 28.86 4.09 2.74
CA SER A 22 28.04 2.90 2.74
C SER A 22 27.34 2.88 1.40
N ASP A 23 27.68 1.92 0.52
CA ASP A 23 27.10 1.80 -0.81
C ASP A 23 25.58 2.04 -0.80
N GLY A 24 25.15 3.26 -1.14
CA GLY A 24 23.76 3.68 -1.27
C GLY A 24 23.04 4.23 -0.03
N ILE A 25 23.67 4.41 1.14
CA ILE A 25 23.08 5.14 2.28
C ILE A 25 23.67 6.55 2.34
N ASP A 26 22.81 7.56 2.33
CA ASP A 26 23.26 8.95 2.43
C ASP A 26 23.90 9.25 3.80
N VAL A 27 24.89 10.13 3.79
CA VAL A 27 25.56 10.64 5.01
C VAL A 27 24.97 12.01 5.36
N PRO A 28 24.69 12.30 6.64
CA PRO A 28 24.31 13.65 7.07
C PRO A 28 25.35 14.69 6.62
N ALA A 29 24.90 15.75 5.94
CA ALA A 29 25.81 16.73 5.31
C ALA A 29 26.37 17.78 6.28
N GLY A 30 26.01 17.74 7.57
CA GLY A 30 26.51 18.71 8.56
C GLY A 30 26.12 18.42 10.00
N PRO A 31 26.65 19.23 10.95
CA PRO A 31 26.58 18.95 12.38
C PRO A 31 25.17 19.13 12.98
N HIS A 32 24.32 19.98 12.39
CA HIS A 32 22.95 20.15 12.85
C HIS A 32 22.10 18.91 12.51
N GLY A 33 22.32 18.31 11.34
CA GLY A 33 21.66 17.07 10.94
C GLY A 33 22.04 15.90 11.84
N ILE A 34 23.35 15.72 12.11
CA ILE A 34 23.85 14.68 13.03
C ILE A 34 23.23 14.84 14.42
N ALA A 35 23.28 16.05 14.98
CA ALA A 35 22.74 16.32 16.31
C ALA A 35 21.21 16.13 16.39
N LEU A 36 20.48 16.41 15.31
CA LEU A 36 19.05 16.12 15.23
C LEU A 36 18.78 14.60 15.28
N LEU A 37 19.51 13.79 14.50
CA LEU A 37 19.38 12.33 14.53
C LEU A 37 19.66 11.77 15.93
N GLU A 38 20.74 12.22 16.56
CA GLU A 38 21.12 11.80 17.92
C GLU A 38 20.06 12.15 18.96
N GLU A 39 19.48 13.35 18.89
CA GLU A 39 18.46 13.78 19.85
C GLU A 39 17.14 13.02 19.66
N VAL A 40 16.69 12.83 18.41
CA VAL A 40 15.51 12.01 18.11
C VAL A 40 15.71 10.59 18.65
N TRP A 41 16.88 10.00 18.40
CA TRP A 41 17.22 8.67 18.88
C TRP A 41 17.26 8.59 20.41
N ALA A 42 17.85 9.59 21.07
CA ALA A 42 17.91 9.66 22.53
C ALA A 42 16.52 9.72 23.16
N GLN A 43 15.60 10.49 22.59
CA GLN A 43 14.21 10.54 23.05
C GLN A 43 13.48 9.22 22.82
N PHE A 44 13.63 8.63 21.63
CA PHE A 44 13.03 7.33 21.31
C PHE A 44 13.45 6.27 22.31
N ARG A 45 14.76 6.11 22.57
CA ARG A 45 15.25 5.11 23.53
C ARG A 45 14.74 5.29 24.97
N LYS A 46 14.36 6.51 25.32
CA LYS A 46 13.84 6.82 26.66
C LYS A 46 12.36 6.48 26.80
N ARG A 47 11.58 6.63 25.73
CA ARG A 47 10.12 6.56 25.75
C ARG A 47 9.53 5.38 24.99
N GLU A 48 10.37 4.69 24.21
CA GLU A 48 10.00 3.63 23.29
C GLU A 48 8.89 4.07 22.32
N SER A 49 8.90 5.36 21.95
CA SER A 49 7.98 5.97 21.01
C SER A 49 8.60 7.19 20.32
N TRP A 50 8.16 7.45 19.10
CA TRP A 50 8.70 8.53 18.27
C TRP A 50 8.34 9.91 18.82
N PRO A 51 9.34 10.79 19.10
CA PRO A 51 9.08 12.08 19.71
C PRO A 51 8.37 13.03 18.75
N SER A 52 7.49 13.87 19.29
CA SER A 52 6.95 15.01 18.57
C SER A 52 7.97 16.15 18.45
N TRP A 53 7.80 16.99 17.43
CA TRP A 53 8.57 18.24 17.30
C TRP A 53 8.49 19.13 18.55
N HIS A 54 7.34 19.14 19.23
CA HIS A 54 7.16 19.89 20.48
C HIS A 54 8.05 19.35 21.61
N GLU A 55 8.20 18.03 21.71
CA GLU A 55 9.06 17.39 22.71
C GLU A 55 10.54 17.62 22.42
N LEU A 56 10.93 17.68 21.14
CA LEU A 56 12.28 17.98 20.69
C LEU A 56 12.68 19.45 20.88
N ARG A 57 11.72 20.37 21.08
CA ARG A 57 12.01 21.81 21.21
C ARG A 57 13.03 22.15 22.28
N ARG A 58 12.87 21.61 23.49
CA ARG A 58 13.78 21.91 24.62
C ARG A 58 15.15 21.25 24.43
N PRO A 59 15.24 19.96 24.07
CA PRO A 59 16.53 19.33 23.82
C PRO A 59 17.32 19.96 22.67
N LEU A 60 16.69 20.22 21.51
CA LEU A 60 17.36 20.85 20.38
C LEU A 60 17.88 22.26 20.72
N LYS A 61 17.11 23.04 21.50
CA LYS A 61 17.57 24.34 21.99
C LYS A 61 18.80 24.23 22.90
N ARG A 62 18.87 23.21 23.77
CA ARG A 62 20.05 22.98 24.64
C ARG A 62 21.27 22.55 23.84
N ALA A 63 21.07 21.72 22.82
CA ALA A 63 22.09 21.29 21.88
C ALA A 63 22.46 22.36 20.84
N GLN A 64 21.82 23.54 20.88
CA GLN A 64 22.02 24.64 19.93
C GLN A 64 21.76 24.24 18.46
N VAL A 65 20.84 23.30 18.24
CA VAL A 65 20.48 22.80 16.91
C VAL A 65 19.33 23.63 16.35
N ASP A 66 19.59 24.35 15.25
CA ASP A 66 18.53 24.89 14.39
C ASP A 66 17.85 23.73 13.60
N PRO A 67 16.56 23.46 13.83
CA PRO A 67 15.84 22.37 13.16
C PRO A 67 15.71 22.55 11.65
N LYS A 68 15.62 23.78 11.13
CA LYS A 68 15.49 24.03 9.70
C LYS A 68 16.80 23.69 8.99
N VAL A 69 17.90 24.19 9.53
CA VAL A 69 19.25 23.87 9.04
C VAL A 69 19.52 22.36 9.16
N ALA A 70 19.09 21.73 10.26
CA ALA A 70 19.22 20.28 10.43
C ALA A 70 18.46 19.49 9.35
N LEU A 71 17.24 19.91 9.02
CA LEU A 71 16.45 19.28 7.96
C LEU A 71 17.09 19.44 6.58
N ASP A 72 17.67 20.60 6.28
CA ASP A 72 18.39 20.83 5.02
C ASP A 72 19.68 19.99 4.91
N GLN A 73 20.22 19.52 6.05
CA GLN A 73 21.41 18.66 6.13
C GLN A 73 21.10 17.16 6.08
N LEU A 74 19.83 16.77 6.09
CA LEU A 74 19.39 15.37 6.11
C LEU A 74 18.64 15.02 4.84
N SER A 75 18.92 13.84 4.29
CA SER A 75 18.14 13.32 3.17
C SER A 75 16.88 12.60 3.65
N GLU A 76 15.94 12.40 2.72
CA GLU A 76 14.72 11.62 2.96
C GLU A 76 15.02 10.13 3.27
N GLN A 77 16.26 9.66 3.04
CA GLN A 77 16.65 8.30 3.44
C GLN A 77 16.80 8.15 4.94
N LEU A 78 17.16 9.21 5.66
CA LEU A 78 17.54 9.15 7.08
C LEU A 78 16.38 9.55 8.00
N LEU A 79 15.49 10.40 7.53
CA LEU A 79 14.42 10.98 8.33
C LEU A 79 13.05 10.73 7.69
N ILE A 80 12.16 10.08 8.42
CA ILE A 80 10.76 9.88 8.02
C ILE A 80 9.94 10.92 8.80
N THR A 81 9.56 12.00 8.14
CA THR A 81 8.69 13.03 8.75
C THR A 81 7.33 13.01 8.09
N THR A 82 6.27 13.00 8.89
CA THR A 82 4.88 13.03 8.40
C THR A 82 4.46 14.42 7.89
N ALA A 83 5.25 15.45 8.17
CA ALA A 83 5.03 16.81 7.72
C ALA A 83 6.26 17.32 6.98
N ARG A 84 6.27 17.16 5.64
CA ARG A 84 7.12 18.00 4.79
C ARG A 84 6.89 19.46 5.20
N ALA A 85 7.99 20.20 5.26
CA ALA A 85 8.20 21.57 5.72
C ALA A 85 7.25 22.70 5.20
N ARG A 86 6.04 22.40 4.74
CA ARG A 86 5.06 23.40 4.28
C ARG A 86 4.34 24.13 5.42
N THR A 87 4.42 23.68 6.67
CA THR A 87 3.72 24.29 7.82
C THR A 87 4.60 25.17 8.73
N TRP A 88 5.90 25.34 8.44
CA TRP A 88 6.79 26.21 9.23
C TRP A 88 6.45 27.72 9.16
N ARG A 89 5.37 28.11 8.46
CA ARG A 89 4.96 29.52 8.36
C ARG A 89 4.47 30.09 9.68
N ASP A 90 3.96 29.26 10.61
CA ASP A 90 3.32 29.74 11.84
C ASP A 90 3.84 29.10 13.16
N GLY A 91 4.90 28.26 13.13
CA GLY A 91 5.43 27.63 14.33
C GLY A 91 6.20 26.32 14.11
N TRP A 92 6.42 25.56 15.21
CA TRP A 92 6.96 24.19 15.14
C TRP A 92 5.95 23.26 14.44
N PRO A 93 6.39 22.30 13.62
CA PRO A 93 5.47 21.41 12.90
C PRO A 93 4.67 20.54 13.87
N SER A 94 3.46 20.18 13.46
CA SER A 94 2.70 19.10 14.10
C SER A 94 3.22 17.73 13.65
N GLY A 95 3.09 16.72 14.51
CA GLY A 95 3.46 15.34 14.21
C GLY A 95 4.74 14.84 14.89
N SER A 96 5.00 13.54 14.74
CA SER A 96 6.21 12.87 15.21
C SER A 96 7.34 12.93 14.19
N VAL A 97 8.56 12.87 14.71
CA VAL A 97 9.79 12.73 13.92
C VAL A 97 10.27 11.30 14.08
N LYS A 98 10.32 10.57 12.97
CA LYS A 98 10.78 9.19 12.94
C LYS A 98 12.14 9.10 12.24
N LEU A 99 12.99 8.20 12.73
CA LEU A 99 14.21 7.83 12.05
C LEU A 99 13.95 6.61 11.17
N SER A 100 14.58 6.57 10.00
CA SER A 100 14.61 5.34 9.22
C SER A 100 15.62 4.34 9.82
N LEU A 101 15.58 3.09 9.35
CA LEU A 101 16.62 2.12 9.65
C LEU A 101 18.00 2.55 9.14
N ALA A 102 18.07 3.32 8.05
CA ALA A 102 19.34 3.83 7.53
C ALA A 102 19.98 4.87 8.45
N ALA A 103 19.17 5.70 9.14
CA ALA A 103 19.70 6.62 10.14
C ALA A 103 20.40 5.93 11.31
N LEU A 104 20.01 4.70 11.64
CA LEU A 104 20.66 3.92 12.69
C LEU A 104 22.12 3.56 12.35
N ALA A 105 22.50 3.58 11.06
CA ALA A 105 23.89 3.38 10.66
C ALA A 105 24.83 4.47 11.20
N HIS A 106 24.29 5.66 11.46
CA HIS A 106 25.04 6.85 11.88
C HIS A 106 24.98 7.11 13.39
N LEU A 107 24.37 6.20 14.16
CA LEU A 107 24.09 6.41 15.58
C LEU A 107 24.93 5.51 16.50
N PRO A 108 25.40 6.00 17.67
CA PRO A 108 26.37 5.31 18.54
C PRO A 108 25.99 3.89 19.01
N ASP A 109 24.70 3.54 18.98
CA ASP A 109 24.18 2.22 19.39
C ASP A 109 23.28 1.56 18.32
N GLY A 110 23.19 2.16 17.13
CA GLY A 110 22.27 1.69 16.09
C GLY A 110 22.61 0.28 15.61
N ALA A 111 23.90 -0.09 15.59
CA ALA A 111 24.34 -1.44 15.24
C ALA A 111 23.77 -2.53 16.15
N ALA A 112 23.60 -2.27 17.45
CA ALA A 112 23.01 -3.24 18.38
C ALA A 112 21.50 -3.42 18.14
N PHE A 113 20.82 -2.32 17.83
CA PHE A 113 19.41 -2.35 17.46
C PHE A 113 19.19 -3.10 16.14
N LEU A 114 20.00 -2.82 15.12
CA LEU A 114 19.94 -3.48 13.81
C LEU A 114 20.17 -4.99 13.89
N ARG A 115 21.09 -5.45 14.76
CA ARG A 115 21.24 -6.89 15.03
C ARG A 115 19.96 -7.53 15.57
N SER A 116 19.23 -6.82 16.43
CA SER A 116 17.97 -7.31 16.99
C SER A 116 16.88 -7.36 15.93
N LEU A 117 16.83 -6.36 15.03
CA LEU A 117 15.95 -6.36 13.87
C LEU A 117 16.21 -7.54 12.94
N PHE A 118 17.46 -7.86 12.61
CA PHE A 118 17.75 -8.97 11.70
C PHE A 118 17.32 -10.32 12.28
N VAL A 119 17.47 -10.49 13.60
CA VAL A 119 16.91 -11.67 14.27
C VAL A 119 15.38 -11.67 14.20
N LEU A 120 14.72 -10.52 14.39
CA LEU A 120 13.27 -10.43 14.22
C LEU A 120 12.83 -10.82 12.80
N ILE A 121 13.54 -10.37 11.76
CA ILE A 121 13.26 -10.74 10.36
C ILE A 121 13.35 -12.25 10.16
N ASP A 122 14.40 -12.90 10.70
CA ASP A 122 14.55 -14.35 10.61
C ASP A 122 13.38 -15.08 11.30
N LEU A 123 12.94 -14.61 12.47
CA LEU A 123 11.79 -15.17 13.19
C LEU A 123 10.47 -14.95 12.43
N LEU A 124 10.25 -13.75 11.89
CA LEU A 124 9.07 -13.41 11.10
C LEU A 124 8.99 -14.27 9.83
N ALA A 125 10.11 -14.49 9.15
CA ALA A 125 10.19 -15.35 7.98
C ALA A 125 9.84 -16.81 8.31
N GLU A 126 10.33 -17.34 9.43
CA GLU A 126 10.03 -18.70 9.89
C GLU A 126 8.55 -18.87 10.25
N ILE A 127 7.96 -17.90 10.97
CA ILE A 127 6.52 -17.94 11.28
C ILE A 127 5.69 -17.79 10.00
N GLN A 128 6.12 -16.92 9.08
CA GLN A 128 5.44 -16.73 7.80
C GLN A 128 5.42 -18.02 6.99
N GLU A 129 6.55 -18.72 6.86
CA GLU A 129 6.64 -19.99 6.14
C GLU A 129 5.72 -21.06 6.76
N ARG A 130 5.68 -21.15 8.10
CA ARG A 130 4.79 -22.06 8.83
C ARG A 130 3.31 -21.77 8.57
N GLN A 131 2.90 -20.51 8.60
CA GLN A 131 1.49 -20.13 8.42
C GLN A 131 1.05 -20.22 6.95
N VAL A 132 1.88 -19.80 6.00
CA VAL A 132 1.53 -19.83 4.56
C VAL A 132 1.39 -21.25 4.05
N SER A 133 2.23 -22.17 4.54
CA SER A 133 2.09 -23.61 4.25
C SER A 133 0.73 -24.18 4.70
N LEU A 134 0.03 -23.49 5.61
CA LEU A 134 -1.28 -23.90 6.13
C LEU A 134 -2.46 -23.22 5.42
N ASN A 135 -2.34 -21.97 4.95
CA ASN A 135 -3.49 -21.18 4.50
C ASN A 135 -3.31 -20.40 3.17
N GLY A 136 -2.09 -20.35 2.61
CA GLY A 136 -1.80 -19.63 1.36
C GLY A 136 -2.00 -18.11 1.42
N GLN A 137 -2.16 -17.52 2.61
CA GLN A 137 -2.38 -16.08 2.84
C GLN A 137 -1.17 -15.46 3.54
N PRO A 138 -1.00 -14.12 3.54
CA PRO A 138 0.01 -13.46 4.38
C PRO A 138 -0.13 -13.85 5.85
N ALA A 139 1.00 -13.91 6.55
CA ALA A 139 1.03 -14.39 7.92
C ALA A 139 0.67 -13.27 8.90
N THR A 140 -0.22 -13.59 9.84
CA THR A 140 -0.51 -12.72 10.98
C THR A 140 0.29 -13.24 12.16
N VAL A 141 1.32 -12.49 12.54
CA VAL A 141 2.23 -12.86 13.62
C VAL A 141 1.79 -12.16 14.90
N HIS A 142 1.51 -12.94 15.94
CA HIS A 142 1.23 -12.41 17.27
C HIS A 142 2.52 -12.21 18.05
N GLU A 143 2.54 -11.19 18.92
CA GLU A 143 3.65 -10.92 19.83
C GLU A 143 4.04 -12.14 20.69
N SER A 144 3.06 -12.94 21.11
CA SER A 144 3.28 -14.20 21.84
C SER A 144 4.09 -15.21 21.03
N ASP A 145 3.78 -15.36 19.74
CA ASP A 145 4.45 -16.32 18.86
C ASP A 145 5.92 -15.94 18.68
N LEU A 146 6.19 -14.63 18.54
CA LEU A 146 7.54 -14.09 18.50
C LEU A 146 8.29 -14.33 19.80
N HIS A 147 7.67 -14.06 20.96
CA HIS A 147 8.30 -14.29 22.25
C HIS A 147 8.67 -15.77 22.46
N ASP A 148 7.77 -16.68 22.14
CA ASP A 148 8.00 -18.11 22.33
C ASP A 148 9.09 -18.63 21.40
N LEU A 149 9.04 -18.28 20.11
CA LEU A 149 10.06 -18.70 19.16
C LEU A 149 11.44 -18.09 19.47
N ARG A 150 11.46 -16.81 19.88
CA ARG A 150 12.68 -16.14 20.34
C ARG A 150 13.28 -16.84 21.55
N ARG A 151 12.49 -17.19 22.57
CA ARG A 151 13.01 -17.90 23.76
C ARG A 151 13.62 -19.25 23.39
N GLN A 152 13.03 -19.95 22.41
CA GLN A 152 13.57 -21.21 21.92
C GLN A 152 14.89 -21.04 21.17
N ARG A 153 14.99 -20.04 20.29
CA ARG A 153 16.14 -19.88 19.37
C ARG A 153 17.27 -19.01 19.94
N PHE A 154 16.93 -18.00 20.73
CA PHE A 154 17.82 -16.97 21.26
C PHE A 154 17.59 -16.72 22.76
N PRO A 155 17.72 -17.76 23.62
CA PRO A 155 17.35 -17.70 25.04
C PRO A 155 18.14 -16.66 25.84
N LYS A 156 19.32 -16.25 25.36
CA LYS A 156 20.20 -15.30 26.06
C LYS A 156 19.89 -13.83 25.76
N THR A 157 18.95 -13.54 24.85
CA THR A 157 18.67 -12.16 24.46
C THR A 157 17.60 -11.54 25.34
N PRO A 158 17.73 -10.27 25.78
CA PRO A 158 16.70 -9.60 26.59
C PRO A 158 15.39 -9.37 25.82
N ASP A 159 14.26 -9.28 26.52
CA ASP A 159 12.90 -9.05 25.96
C ASP A 159 12.68 -7.63 25.39
N ARG A 160 13.71 -6.79 25.31
CA ARG A 160 13.61 -5.35 25.00
C ARG A 160 13.36 -5.02 23.50
N TRP A 161 12.89 -5.98 22.72
CA TRP A 161 12.74 -5.85 21.26
C TRP A 161 11.42 -5.19 20.84
N LEU A 162 10.52 -4.91 21.80
CA LEU A 162 9.18 -4.35 21.60
C LEU A 162 9.12 -2.93 21.05
N SER A 163 10.26 -2.33 20.69
CA SER A 163 10.32 -1.03 20.01
C SER A 163 10.79 -1.14 18.55
N VAL A 164 11.10 -2.36 18.08
CA VAL A 164 11.48 -2.60 16.68
C VAL A 164 10.27 -2.50 15.76
N ASP A 165 9.09 -2.86 16.26
CA ASP A 165 7.81 -2.73 15.56
C ASP A 165 7.56 -1.30 15.05
N GLU A 166 7.94 -0.28 15.81
CA GLU A 166 7.84 1.14 15.42
C GLU A 166 8.64 1.50 14.15
N PHE A 167 9.60 0.66 13.74
CA PHE A 167 10.39 0.82 12.52
C PHE A 167 9.89 -0.05 11.36
N ILE A 168 9.31 -1.23 11.65
CA ILE A 168 9.00 -2.21 10.59
C ILE A 168 7.74 -1.85 9.81
N TYR A 169 6.84 -1.03 10.35
CA TYR A 169 5.62 -0.62 9.63
C TYR A 169 5.91 0.16 8.34
N ASP A 170 7.06 0.82 8.26
CA ASP A 170 7.50 1.56 7.06
C ASP A 170 8.36 0.68 6.12
N GLU A 171 8.52 -0.61 6.43
CA GLU A 171 9.31 -1.55 5.64
C GLU A 171 8.48 -2.32 4.61
N PRO A 172 9.00 -2.52 3.39
CA PRO A 172 8.20 -2.99 2.25
C PRO A 172 7.66 -4.42 2.37
N TRP A 173 8.20 -5.22 3.30
CA TRP A 173 7.77 -6.59 3.58
C TRP A 173 6.73 -6.68 4.71
N CYS A 174 6.48 -5.58 5.43
CA CYS A 174 5.39 -5.44 6.38
C CYS A 174 4.17 -4.88 5.63
N ILE A 175 3.04 -5.59 5.66
CA ILE A 175 1.82 -5.20 4.94
C ILE A 175 0.72 -4.66 5.86
N GLY A 176 0.99 -4.63 7.17
CA GLY A 176 0.09 -4.06 8.16
C GLY A 176 0.33 -4.63 9.54
N GLY A 177 -0.56 -4.26 10.47
CA GLY A 177 -0.58 -4.73 11.83
C GLY A 177 -1.65 -4.02 12.62
N SER A 178 -1.96 -4.51 13.82
CA SER A 178 -2.92 -3.89 14.71
C SER A 178 -2.35 -3.79 16.11
N ILE A 179 -2.48 -2.62 16.74
CA ILE A 179 -2.27 -2.45 18.17
C ILE A 179 -3.64 -2.65 18.82
N GLY A 180 -3.91 -3.86 19.30
CA GLY A 180 -5.15 -4.17 19.99
C GLY A 180 -5.10 -3.71 21.45
N ASN A 181 -5.92 -2.73 21.82
CA ASN A 181 -6.19 -2.40 23.23
C ASN A 181 -7.12 -3.44 23.85
N GLY A 182 -6.60 -4.63 24.18
CA GLY A 182 -7.35 -5.69 24.87
C GLY A 182 -7.33 -5.52 26.39
N TRP A 183 -8.34 -6.07 27.08
CA TRP A 183 -8.44 -6.10 28.56
C TRP A 183 -7.30 -6.88 29.26
N ALA A 184 -6.42 -7.54 28.51
CA ALA A 184 -5.29 -8.33 29.00
C ALA A 184 -3.91 -7.76 28.58
N GLY A 185 -3.85 -6.54 28.05
CA GLY A 185 -2.63 -5.91 27.53
C GLY A 185 -2.69 -5.63 26.03
N THR A 186 -1.76 -4.81 25.55
CA THR A 186 -1.58 -4.48 24.14
C THR A 186 -1.14 -5.72 23.39
N ALA A 187 -2.04 -6.38 22.67
CA ALA A 187 -1.65 -7.44 21.74
C ALA A 187 -1.34 -6.77 20.41
N SER A 188 -0.04 -6.58 20.13
CA SER A 188 0.41 -6.13 18.82
C SER A 188 0.42 -7.30 17.84
N THR A 189 -0.14 -7.10 16.64
CA THR A 189 0.01 -8.05 15.54
C THR A 189 0.79 -7.42 14.41
N ILE A 190 1.64 -8.22 13.77
CA ILE A 190 2.41 -7.82 12.59
C ILE A 190 1.97 -8.72 11.43
N ILE A 191 1.60 -8.12 10.31
CA ILE A 191 1.21 -8.83 9.11
C ILE A 191 2.37 -8.76 8.11
N VAL A 192 2.93 -9.91 7.77
CA VAL A 192 4.06 -10.04 6.85
C VAL A 192 3.69 -10.93 5.66
N ASP A 193 4.23 -10.63 4.49
CA ASP A 193 4.14 -11.50 3.33
C ASP A 193 5.48 -12.16 2.98
N HIS A 194 5.50 -12.91 1.89
CA HIS A 194 6.67 -13.67 1.43
C HIS A 194 7.94 -12.82 1.20
N ARG A 195 7.81 -11.49 1.03
CA ARG A 195 8.96 -10.61 0.75
C ARG A 195 9.90 -10.49 1.94
N VAL A 196 9.45 -10.81 3.16
CA VAL A 196 10.31 -10.85 4.36
C VAL A 196 11.51 -11.80 4.16
N HIS A 197 11.34 -12.88 3.40
CA HIS A 197 12.39 -13.85 3.09
C HIS A 197 13.56 -13.25 2.29
N LEU A 198 13.34 -12.16 1.56
CA LEU A 198 14.42 -11.46 0.85
C LEU A 198 15.45 -10.86 1.82
N PHE A 199 15.08 -10.68 3.09
CA PHE A 199 15.90 -10.02 4.10
C PHE A 199 16.48 -11.01 5.12
N VAL A 200 16.15 -12.30 5.03
CA VAL A 200 16.76 -13.35 5.87
C VAL A 200 18.27 -13.38 5.66
N GLY A 201 18.99 -13.50 6.77
CA GLY A 201 20.46 -13.55 6.77
C GLY A 201 21.17 -12.26 6.31
N CYS A 202 20.51 -11.10 6.38
CA CYS A 202 21.20 -9.81 6.20
C CYS A 202 22.33 -9.66 7.23
N LYS A 203 23.53 -9.30 6.75
CA LYS A 203 24.74 -9.25 7.59
C LYS A 203 24.90 -7.91 8.30
N ASP A 204 24.53 -6.83 7.60
CA ASP A 204 24.67 -5.45 8.04
C ASP A 204 23.59 -4.58 7.37
N ILE A 205 23.56 -3.31 7.78
CA ILE A 205 22.61 -2.33 7.26
C ILE A 205 22.79 -2.03 5.76
N ASN A 206 24.01 -2.17 5.22
CA ASN A 206 24.27 -1.88 3.80
C ASN A 206 23.71 -2.98 2.91
N ASP A 207 23.84 -4.25 3.32
CA ASP A 207 23.17 -5.38 2.66
C ASP A 207 21.65 -5.20 2.72
N TYR A 208 21.11 -4.94 3.91
CA TYR A 208 19.68 -4.69 4.10
C TYR A 208 19.17 -3.55 3.18
N TRP A 209 19.86 -2.41 3.18
CA TRP A 209 19.46 -1.24 2.43
C TRP A 209 19.48 -1.49 0.92
N ARG A 210 20.51 -2.17 0.40
CA ARG A 210 20.56 -2.53 -1.02
C ARG A 210 19.41 -3.45 -1.43
N ARG A 211 19.08 -4.46 -0.60
CA ARG A 211 17.94 -5.35 -0.87
C ARG A 211 16.61 -4.59 -0.82
N ARG A 212 16.44 -3.69 0.15
CA ARG A 212 15.27 -2.83 0.29
C ARG A 212 15.08 -1.92 -0.93
N GLN A 213 16.15 -1.25 -1.35
CA GLN A 213 16.12 -0.37 -2.53
C GLN A 213 15.82 -1.14 -3.81
N ARG A 214 16.38 -2.34 -3.98
CA ARG A 214 16.01 -3.22 -5.10
C ARG A 214 14.55 -3.61 -5.07
N LEU A 215 14.02 -4.02 -3.92
CA LEU A 215 12.60 -4.38 -3.81
C LEU A 215 11.68 -3.19 -4.14
N ILE A 216 12.01 -1.98 -3.66
CA ILE A 216 11.25 -0.77 -3.99
C ILE A 216 11.40 -0.41 -5.46
N ALA A 217 12.62 -0.47 -6.01
CA ALA A 217 12.88 -0.20 -7.42
C ALA A 217 12.20 -1.22 -8.33
N ASP A 218 12.15 -2.49 -7.94
CA ASP A 218 11.45 -3.56 -8.63
C ASP A 218 9.94 -3.35 -8.51
N ALA A 219 9.42 -2.96 -7.35
CA ALA A 219 8.00 -2.63 -7.19
C ALA A 219 7.60 -1.39 -8.02
N ILE A 220 8.45 -0.35 -8.07
CA ILE A 220 8.26 0.82 -8.94
C ILE A 220 8.39 0.41 -10.40
N SER A 221 9.36 -0.45 -10.74
CA SER A 221 9.57 -0.95 -12.09
C SER A 221 8.43 -1.86 -12.51
N GLN A 222 7.87 -2.68 -11.63
CA GLN A 222 6.67 -3.48 -11.84
C GLN A 222 5.40 -2.63 -11.80
N ALA A 223 5.36 -1.50 -11.10
CA ALA A 223 4.27 -0.53 -11.25
C ALA A 223 4.37 0.19 -12.60
N LYS A 224 5.59 0.34 -13.14
CA LYS A 224 5.87 0.93 -14.47
C LYS A 224 5.80 -0.08 -15.62
N GLN A 225 6.10 -1.37 -15.38
CA GLN A 225 6.21 -2.47 -16.35
C GLN A 225 5.11 -3.52 -16.17
N GLY A 226 4.45 -3.58 -15.01
CA GLY A 226 3.23 -4.34 -14.77
C GLY A 226 2.10 -3.65 -15.52
N SER A 227 1.73 -4.09 -16.73
CA SER A 227 1.96 -5.41 -17.33
C SER A 227 2.63 -5.34 -18.71
N PRO A 228 3.54 -6.29 -19.06
CA PRO A 228 3.77 -6.67 -20.45
C PRO A 228 2.46 -7.31 -20.92
N GLY A 229 1.62 -6.51 -21.57
CA GLY A 229 0.25 -6.85 -21.97
C GLY A 229 -0.86 -5.95 -21.41
N SER A 230 -0.56 -4.94 -20.57
CA SER A 230 -1.58 -3.93 -20.20
C SER A 230 -1.54 -2.76 -21.16
N SER A 231 -2.65 -2.57 -21.87
CA SER A 231 -3.04 -1.31 -22.49
C SER A 231 -2.76 -0.11 -21.54
N PRO A 232 -2.49 1.11 -22.07
CA PRO A 232 -2.31 2.36 -21.30
C PRO A 232 -3.40 2.71 -20.27
N LEU A 233 -4.47 1.91 -20.23
CA LEU A 233 -5.64 2.06 -19.38
C LEU A 233 -5.61 1.21 -18.08
N GLY A 234 -4.58 0.39 -17.83
CA GLY A 234 -4.53 -0.56 -16.70
C GLY A 234 -5.29 -1.87 -16.97
N ARG A 235 -5.63 -2.66 -15.93
CA ARG A 235 -6.47 -3.89 -16.05
C ARG A 235 -7.93 -3.52 -16.37
N VAL A 236 -8.16 -2.98 -17.56
CA VAL A 236 -9.46 -2.70 -18.16
C VAL A 236 -10.18 -4.01 -18.49
N HIS A 237 -11.51 -3.95 -18.52
CA HIS A 237 -12.30 -5.10 -18.95
C HIS A 237 -11.98 -5.47 -20.41
N PRO A 238 -11.76 -6.74 -20.78
CA PRO A 238 -11.34 -7.11 -22.15
C PRO A 238 -12.20 -6.50 -23.27
N SER A 239 -13.53 -6.56 -23.13
CA SER A 239 -14.47 -5.97 -24.11
C SER A 239 -14.40 -4.44 -24.18
N ILE A 240 -13.97 -3.77 -23.11
CA ILE A 240 -13.76 -2.32 -23.11
C ILE A 240 -12.42 -2.02 -23.77
N ALA A 241 -11.35 -2.73 -23.39
CA ALA A 241 -10.02 -2.56 -23.98
C ALA A 241 -10.07 -2.74 -25.50
N GLN A 242 -10.81 -3.74 -25.98
CA GLN A 242 -10.99 -4.02 -27.41
C GLN A 242 -11.52 -2.82 -28.20
N VAL A 243 -12.37 -1.97 -27.60
CA VAL A 243 -13.00 -0.85 -28.32
C VAL A 243 -12.37 0.51 -28.04
N SER A 244 -11.59 0.64 -26.97
CA SER A 244 -11.06 1.94 -26.50
C SER A 244 -9.53 2.04 -26.46
N ALA A 245 -8.79 0.93 -26.43
CA ALA A 245 -7.34 0.95 -26.19
C ALA A 245 -6.54 1.69 -27.27
N GLU A 246 -6.79 1.39 -28.54
CA GLU A 246 -6.09 2.03 -29.67
C GLU A 246 -6.40 3.52 -29.73
N LEU A 247 -7.69 3.90 -29.67
CA LEU A 247 -8.10 5.30 -29.63
C LEU A 247 -7.45 6.07 -28.48
N PHE A 248 -7.39 5.47 -27.29
CA PHE A 248 -6.77 6.10 -26.15
C PHE A 248 -5.26 6.27 -26.33
N ALA A 249 -4.58 5.26 -26.90
CA ALA A 249 -3.15 5.32 -27.19
C ALA A 249 -2.82 6.40 -28.24
N ASP A 250 -3.71 6.60 -29.21
CA ASP A 250 -3.58 7.59 -30.29
C ASP A 250 -4.02 9.01 -29.87
N GLY A 251 -4.43 9.21 -28.60
CA GLY A 251 -4.85 10.51 -28.07
C GLY A 251 -6.29 10.90 -28.41
N HIS A 252 -7.08 9.99 -29.00
CA HIS A 252 -8.51 10.16 -29.26
C HIS A 252 -9.34 9.84 -28.00
N TYR A 253 -9.10 10.60 -26.93
CA TYR A 253 -9.65 10.35 -25.60
C TYR A 253 -11.18 10.37 -25.55
N THR A 254 -11.82 11.39 -26.13
CA THR A 254 -13.29 11.49 -26.17
C THR A 254 -13.93 10.30 -26.88
N ASP A 255 -13.37 9.88 -28.02
CA ASP A 255 -13.88 8.74 -28.77
C ASP A 255 -13.65 7.42 -28.04
N ALA A 256 -12.52 7.28 -27.34
CA ALA A 256 -12.22 6.09 -26.53
C ALA A 256 -13.26 5.92 -25.42
N VAL A 257 -13.62 7.01 -24.72
CA VAL A 257 -14.66 7.01 -23.70
C VAL A 257 -16.04 6.71 -24.30
N LEU A 258 -16.38 7.36 -25.41
CA LEU A 258 -17.67 7.15 -26.10
C LEU A 258 -17.84 5.68 -26.52
N ARG A 259 -16.81 5.06 -27.11
CA ARG A 259 -16.83 3.64 -27.50
C ARG A 259 -16.93 2.71 -26.30
N ALA A 260 -16.24 3.01 -25.20
CA ALA A 260 -16.32 2.22 -23.98
C ALA A 260 -17.77 2.16 -23.43
N PHE A 261 -18.47 3.29 -23.33
CA PHE A 261 -19.85 3.28 -22.83
C PHE A 261 -20.87 2.75 -23.85
N LYS A 262 -20.62 2.88 -25.16
CA LYS A 262 -21.41 2.16 -26.18
C LYS A 262 -21.30 0.63 -26.00
N ALA A 263 -20.12 0.13 -25.67
CA ALA A 263 -19.94 -1.30 -25.39
C ALA A 263 -20.71 -1.75 -24.15
N VAL A 264 -20.75 -0.92 -23.08
CA VAL A 264 -21.59 -1.19 -21.90
C VAL A 264 -23.08 -1.26 -22.27
N GLU A 265 -23.58 -0.26 -23.00
CA GLU A 265 -24.98 -0.21 -23.48
C GLU A 265 -25.32 -1.46 -24.31
N HIS A 266 -24.47 -1.81 -25.28
CA HIS A 266 -24.66 -2.97 -26.14
C HIS A 266 -24.64 -4.28 -25.36
N ARG A 267 -23.75 -4.44 -24.37
CA ARG A 267 -23.74 -5.65 -23.53
C ARG A 267 -25.06 -5.80 -22.77
N VAL A 268 -25.61 -4.72 -22.23
CA VAL A 268 -26.91 -4.75 -21.55
C VAL A 268 -28.02 -5.18 -22.51
N GLN A 269 -28.07 -4.63 -23.73
CA GLN A 269 -29.02 -5.04 -24.77
C GLN A 269 -28.91 -6.54 -25.09
N GLN A 270 -27.69 -7.04 -25.29
CA GLN A 270 -27.44 -8.45 -25.60
C GLN A 270 -27.93 -9.40 -24.49
N VAL A 271 -27.68 -9.06 -23.23
CA VAL A 271 -28.04 -9.90 -22.07
C VAL A 271 -29.54 -9.87 -21.80
N THR A 272 -30.20 -8.75 -22.11
CA THR A 272 -31.63 -8.55 -21.83
C THR A 272 -32.53 -8.86 -23.02
N GLY A 273 -31.98 -8.91 -24.24
CA GLY A 273 -32.75 -8.95 -25.49
C GLY A 273 -33.51 -7.65 -25.78
N SER A 274 -33.19 -6.55 -25.09
CA SER A 274 -33.88 -5.26 -25.25
C SER A 274 -33.31 -4.45 -26.41
N ASN A 275 -34.19 -3.76 -27.13
CA ASN A 275 -33.83 -2.77 -28.16
C ASN A 275 -33.87 -1.32 -27.63
N GLU A 276 -34.12 -1.12 -26.34
CA GLU A 276 -34.08 0.20 -25.72
C GLU A 276 -32.64 0.74 -25.66
N ILE A 277 -32.51 2.05 -25.49
CA ILE A 277 -31.21 2.74 -25.37
C ILE A 277 -31.19 3.71 -24.18
N GLY A 278 -29.99 4.05 -23.74
CA GLY A 278 -29.71 5.07 -22.74
C GLY A 278 -30.44 4.83 -21.43
N GLN A 279 -30.99 5.89 -20.86
CA GLN A 279 -31.66 5.85 -19.56
C GLN A 279 -32.85 4.89 -19.52
N ARG A 280 -33.60 4.71 -20.62
CA ARG A 280 -34.75 3.79 -20.66
C ARG A 280 -34.30 2.35 -20.44
N LEU A 281 -33.29 1.92 -21.20
CA LEU A 281 -32.68 0.59 -21.09
C LEU A 281 -32.16 0.32 -19.67
N MET A 282 -31.45 1.29 -19.07
CA MET A 282 -30.87 1.10 -17.74
C MET A 282 -31.96 1.03 -16.66
N ASN A 283 -33.04 1.81 -16.79
CA ASN A 283 -34.16 1.76 -15.86
C ASN A 283 -34.95 0.45 -15.97
N SER A 284 -35.23 -0.03 -17.18
CA SER A 284 -35.98 -1.29 -17.38
C SER A 284 -35.15 -2.50 -16.96
N THR A 285 -33.83 -2.46 -17.15
CA THR A 285 -32.94 -3.57 -16.80
C THR A 285 -32.68 -3.69 -15.30
N PHE A 286 -32.32 -2.58 -14.63
CA PHE A 286 -31.81 -2.58 -13.26
C PHE A 286 -32.83 -2.07 -12.22
N GLY A 287 -34.00 -1.61 -12.68
CA GLY A 287 -35.05 -1.06 -11.83
C GLY A 287 -36.06 -2.09 -11.32
N GLY A 288 -36.86 -1.65 -10.35
CA GLY A 288 -37.95 -2.44 -9.76
C GLY A 288 -37.50 -3.37 -8.63
N THR A 289 -38.47 -4.01 -7.98
CA THR A 289 -38.24 -4.96 -6.88
C THR A 289 -37.56 -6.25 -7.36
N ASN A 290 -37.81 -6.62 -8.62
CA ASN A 290 -37.22 -7.77 -9.29
C ASN A 290 -36.59 -7.31 -10.62
N PRO A 291 -35.33 -6.81 -10.59
CA PRO A 291 -34.68 -6.31 -11.79
C PRO A 291 -34.44 -7.45 -12.79
N GLN A 292 -34.46 -7.12 -14.08
CA GLN A 292 -34.17 -8.09 -15.14
C GLN A 292 -32.72 -8.61 -15.03
N LEU A 293 -31.80 -7.76 -14.56
CA LEU A 293 -30.42 -8.12 -14.25
C LEU A 293 -30.03 -7.59 -12.87
N ASP A 294 -29.72 -8.50 -11.94
CA ASP A 294 -29.27 -8.13 -10.60
C ASP A 294 -27.75 -8.05 -10.50
N VAL A 295 -27.24 -6.82 -10.33
CA VAL A 295 -25.80 -6.52 -10.28
C VAL A 295 -25.25 -6.35 -8.86
N ALA A 296 -26.08 -6.57 -7.84
CA ALA A 296 -25.63 -6.51 -6.45
C ALA A 296 -24.66 -7.66 -6.12
N ARG A 297 -23.72 -7.38 -5.20
CA ARG A 297 -22.78 -8.38 -4.65
C ARG A 297 -23.14 -8.74 -3.22
N THR A 298 -23.70 -7.79 -2.50
CA THR A 298 -24.03 -7.92 -1.10
C THR A 298 -25.25 -8.82 -0.96
N ALA A 299 -25.19 -9.73 0.01
CA ALA A 299 -26.34 -10.50 0.45
C ALA A 299 -26.89 -9.89 1.74
N GLY A 300 -28.21 -10.00 1.95
CA GLY A 300 -28.87 -9.53 3.17
C GLY A 300 -29.41 -8.09 3.10
N PRO A 301 -29.58 -7.40 4.25
CA PRO A 301 -30.34 -6.15 4.33
C PRO A 301 -29.84 -5.00 3.45
N SER A 302 -28.56 -5.00 3.06
CA SER A 302 -27.95 -3.96 2.23
C SER A 302 -28.15 -4.16 0.72
N THR A 303 -28.65 -5.32 0.29
CA THR A 303 -28.85 -5.65 -1.14
C THR A 303 -29.70 -4.61 -1.88
N PRO A 304 -30.85 -4.14 -1.35
CA PRO A 304 -31.67 -3.15 -2.05
C PRO A 304 -30.93 -1.82 -2.29
N GLY A 305 -30.11 -1.38 -1.33
CA GLY A 305 -29.32 -0.16 -1.46
C GLY A 305 -28.22 -0.29 -2.53
N GLU A 306 -27.54 -1.44 -2.60
CA GLU A 306 -26.56 -1.68 -3.66
C GLU A 306 -27.21 -1.75 -5.05
N ARG A 307 -28.38 -2.40 -5.17
CA ARG A 307 -29.14 -2.45 -6.44
C ARG A 307 -29.51 -1.06 -6.93
N ASP A 308 -30.10 -0.25 -6.06
CA ASP A 308 -30.52 1.11 -6.43
C ASP A 308 -29.33 2.01 -6.75
N GLY A 309 -28.24 1.90 -5.97
CA GLY A 309 -26.99 2.62 -6.25
C GLY A 309 -26.40 2.26 -7.61
N TYR A 310 -26.29 0.98 -7.95
CA TYR A 310 -25.77 0.58 -9.26
C TYR A 310 -26.69 0.97 -10.41
N LYS A 311 -28.00 0.88 -10.24
CA LYS A 311 -28.96 1.41 -11.22
C LYS A 311 -28.69 2.89 -11.50
N MET A 312 -28.50 3.72 -10.47
CA MET A 312 -28.18 5.14 -10.64
C MET A 312 -26.85 5.34 -11.37
N LEU A 313 -25.82 4.53 -11.06
CA LEU A 313 -24.54 4.56 -11.75
C LEU A 313 -24.66 4.23 -13.24
N PHE A 314 -25.41 3.19 -13.60
CA PHE A 314 -25.67 2.84 -15.00
C PHE A 314 -26.43 3.94 -15.75
N ILE A 315 -27.46 4.52 -15.12
CA ILE A 315 -28.21 5.63 -15.69
C ILE A 315 -27.28 6.84 -15.89
N GLY A 316 -26.53 7.22 -14.86
CA GLY A 316 -25.59 8.34 -14.88
C GLY A 316 -24.49 8.18 -15.92
N ALA A 317 -23.98 6.96 -16.11
CA ALA A 317 -23.02 6.65 -17.17
C ALA A 317 -23.61 6.92 -18.56
N MET A 318 -24.85 6.52 -18.81
CA MET A 318 -25.50 6.76 -20.10
C MET A 318 -25.82 8.23 -20.33
N THR A 319 -26.35 8.93 -19.32
CA THR A 319 -26.80 10.32 -19.47
C THR A 319 -25.64 11.31 -19.41
N GLY A 320 -24.74 11.16 -18.44
CA GLY A 320 -23.68 12.12 -18.14
C GLY A 320 -22.36 11.87 -18.86
N LEU A 321 -22.07 10.63 -19.29
CA LEU A 321 -20.80 10.32 -19.98
C LEU A 321 -21.01 10.03 -21.46
N ARG A 322 -21.88 9.05 -21.78
CA ARG A 322 -22.11 8.61 -23.16
C ARG A 322 -22.89 9.64 -23.97
N ASN A 323 -24.03 10.13 -23.48
CA ASN A 323 -24.91 10.99 -24.27
C ASN A 323 -24.30 12.36 -24.59
N VAL A 324 -23.62 13.00 -23.62
CA VAL A 324 -22.96 14.29 -23.85
C VAL A 324 -21.85 14.19 -24.90
N ARG A 325 -21.08 13.09 -24.91
CA ARG A 325 -20.05 12.81 -25.92
C ARG A 325 -20.62 12.38 -27.28
N ALA A 326 -21.84 11.82 -27.30
CA ALA A 326 -22.48 11.35 -28.53
C ALA A 326 -23.24 12.45 -29.29
N HIS A 327 -23.78 13.44 -28.58
CA HIS A 327 -24.77 14.38 -29.14
C HIS A 327 -24.57 15.85 -28.72
N GLY A 328 -23.59 16.17 -27.87
CA GLY A 328 -23.40 17.52 -27.33
C GLY A 328 -22.05 18.15 -27.66
N ASP A 329 -21.91 19.44 -27.31
CA ASP A 329 -20.66 20.22 -27.35
C ASP A 329 -19.76 19.87 -26.15
N HIS A 330 -19.40 18.60 -25.98
CA HIS A 330 -18.49 18.17 -24.91
C HIS A 330 -17.06 18.61 -25.25
N PRO A 331 -16.35 19.34 -24.36
CA PRO A 331 -14.94 19.66 -24.59
C PRO A 331 -14.11 18.37 -24.71
N PRO A 332 -12.99 18.38 -25.46
CA PRO A 332 -12.13 17.21 -25.56
C PRO A 332 -11.68 16.71 -24.18
N ASP A 333 -11.77 15.40 -23.96
CA ASP A 333 -11.30 14.80 -22.73
C ASP A 333 -9.78 14.93 -22.63
N ASN A 334 -9.29 15.22 -21.43
CA ASN A 334 -7.88 15.03 -21.13
C ASN A 334 -7.59 13.54 -20.83
N VAL A 335 -6.31 13.19 -20.82
CA VAL A 335 -5.85 11.80 -20.62
C VAL A 335 -6.33 11.19 -19.31
N ASP A 336 -6.40 11.96 -18.23
CA ASP A 336 -6.76 11.44 -16.90
C ASP A 336 -8.28 11.24 -16.79
N GLU A 337 -9.08 12.21 -17.27
CA GLU A 337 -10.54 12.07 -17.30
C GLU A 337 -10.97 10.88 -18.17
N ALA A 338 -10.34 10.70 -19.32
CA ALA A 338 -10.64 9.55 -20.17
C ALA A 338 -10.22 8.23 -19.54
N ARG A 339 -9.09 8.19 -18.82
CA ARG A 339 -8.65 7.00 -18.09
C ARG A 339 -9.67 6.61 -17.03
N ASP A 340 -10.12 7.57 -16.23
CA ASP A 340 -11.08 7.35 -15.16
C ASP A 340 -12.45 6.92 -15.69
N ALA A 341 -12.91 7.55 -16.78
CA ALA A 341 -14.17 7.18 -17.43
C ALA A 341 -14.12 5.76 -18.02
N ILE A 342 -13.00 5.35 -18.61
CA ILE A 342 -12.80 3.98 -19.13
C ILE A 342 -12.68 2.95 -18.01
N ALA A 343 -12.04 3.31 -16.89
CA ALA A 343 -12.01 2.48 -15.69
C ALA A 343 -13.43 2.29 -15.12
N PHE A 344 -14.24 3.34 -15.12
CA PHE A 344 -15.64 3.27 -14.70
C PHE A 344 -16.47 2.38 -15.64
N ALA A 345 -16.34 2.52 -16.96
CA ALA A 345 -16.98 1.61 -17.92
C ALA A 345 -16.57 0.14 -17.68
N SER A 346 -15.31 -0.10 -17.33
CA SER A 346 -14.82 -1.44 -16.98
C SER A 346 -15.45 -2.00 -15.71
N LEU A 347 -15.64 -1.17 -14.68
CA LEU A 347 -16.33 -1.58 -13.45
C LEU A 347 -17.77 -2.02 -13.75
N LEU A 348 -18.50 -1.25 -14.56
CA LEU A 348 -19.86 -1.57 -14.96
C LEU A 348 -19.94 -2.88 -15.76
N MET A 349 -19.00 -3.10 -16.68
CA MET A 349 -18.94 -4.34 -17.47
C MET A 349 -18.71 -5.58 -16.59
N ARG A 350 -17.80 -5.50 -15.61
CA ARG A 350 -17.57 -6.60 -14.65
C ARG A 350 -18.81 -6.92 -13.80
N ARG A 351 -19.63 -5.91 -13.49
CA ARG A 351 -20.89 -6.09 -12.77
C ARG A 351 -21.93 -6.81 -13.61
N ILE A 352 -21.99 -6.52 -14.91
CA ILE A 352 -22.86 -7.24 -15.85
C ILE A 352 -22.42 -8.71 -15.95
N ASP A 353 -21.13 -8.97 -16.18
CA ASP A 353 -20.65 -10.34 -16.36
C ASP A 353 -20.92 -11.21 -15.13
N ARG A 354 -20.67 -10.70 -13.92
CA ARG A 354 -21.02 -11.42 -12.70
C ARG A 354 -22.51 -11.76 -12.63
N ALA A 355 -23.39 -10.82 -13.00
CA ALA A 355 -24.83 -11.04 -12.96
C ALA A 355 -25.27 -12.10 -13.98
N VAL A 356 -24.61 -12.15 -15.14
CA VAL A 356 -24.82 -13.18 -16.17
C VAL A 356 -24.36 -14.55 -15.67
N ASP A 357 -23.18 -14.64 -15.06
CA ASP A 357 -22.63 -15.90 -14.55
C ASP A 357 -23.55 -16.52 -13.48
N LEU A 358 -24.01 -15.71 -12.51
CA LEU A 358 -24.95 -16.16 -11.47
C LEU A 358 -26.31 -16.61 -12.05
N ARG A 359 -26.78 -15.97 -13.12
CA ARG A 359 -28.00 -16.38 -13.81
C ARG A 359 -27.81 -17.71 -14.56
N ALA A 360 -26.64 -17.94 -15.14
CA ALA A 360 -26.31 -19.20 -15.80
C ALA A 360 -26.19 -20.36 -14.78
N GLU A 361 -25.59 -20.11 -13.61
CA GLU A 361 -25.49 -21.09 -12.52
C GLU A 361 -26.87 -21.51 -12.00
N SER A 362 -27.73 -20.53 -11.67
CA SER A 362 -29.09 -20.80 -11.17
C SER A 362 -30.00 -21.52 -12.18
N THR A 363 -29.87 -21.22 -13.48
CA THR A 363 -30.62 -21.93 -14.54
C THR A 363 -30.14 -23.36 -14.73
N ASN A 364 -28.83 -23.62 -14.62
CA ASN A 364 -28.28 -24.97 -14.67
C ASN A 364 -28.73 -25.81 -13.47
N GLU A 365 -28.69 -25.27 -12.24
CA GLU A 365 -29.17 -25.97 -11.03
C GLU A 365 -30.66 -26.35 -11.11
N ALA A 366 -31.50 -25.45 -11.62
CA ALA A 366 -32.91 -25.74 -11.85
C ALA A 366 -33.13 -26.86 -12.90
N ALA A 367 -32.30 -26.91 -13.94
CA ALA A 367 -32.36 -27.95 -14.97
C ALA A 367 -31.90 -29.33 -14.46
N THR A 368 -30.87 -29.39 -13.60
CA THR A 368 -30.43 -30.64 -12.95
C THR A 368 -31.46 -31.15 -11.95
N ALA A 369 -32.08 -30.26 -11.16
CA ALA A 369 -33.15 -30.62 -10.23
C ALA A 369 -34.39 -31.18 -10.94
N GLY A 370 -34.78 -30.60 -12.09
CA GLY A 370 -35.90 -31.09 -12.90
C GLY A 370 -35.66 -32.47 -13.54
N ARG A 371 -34.42 -32.80 -13.92
CA ARG A 371 -34.06 -34.14 -14.42
C ARG A 371 -34.08 -35.22 -13.34
N ALA A 372 -33.72 -34.88 -12.10
CA ALA A 372 -33.75 -35.83 -10.99
C ALA A 372 -35.18 -36.24 -10.59
N THR A 373 -36.18 -35.39 -10.84
CA THR A 373 -37.59 -35.69 -10.54
C THR A 373 -38.31 -36.51 -11.62
N ASP A 374 -37.76 -36.57 -12.84
CA ASP A 374 -38.37 -37.28 -13.99
C ASP A 374 -37.84 -38.72 -14.16
N GLY A 375 -36.79 -39.10 -13.40
CA GLY A 375 -36.22 -40.46 -13.39
C GLY A 375 -36.84 -41.42 -12.39
N THR A 376 -37.89 -41.02 -11.67
CA THR A 376 -38.49 -41.78 -10.56
C THR A 376 -39.97 -42.10 -10.79
N ARG A 377 -40.36 -42.36 -12.04
CA ARG A 377 -41.72 -42.82 -12.39
C ARG A 377 -41.72 -44.17 -13.08
#